data_AF-B0C4C1-F1
#
_entry.id   AF-B0C4C1-F1
#
_cell.length_a   1.000
_cell.length_b   1.000
_cell.length_c   1.000
_cell.angle_alpha   90.00
_cell.angle_beta   90.00
_cell.angle_gamma   90.00
#
_symmetry.space_group_name_H-M   'P 1'
#
loop_
_entity.id
_entity.type
_entity.pdbx_description
1 polymer ?
#
loop_
_entity_poly.entity_id
_entity_poly.type
_entity_poly.pdbx_seq_one_letter_code
_entity_poly.pdbx_strand_id
1 'polypeptide(L)'
;MLFSLPDPAYAASCRNIKGRRICEASLNRTAKNYWEYRAIVTIDGARQPRETYNCRDRFRIQADGTVIPFEDGDPSPLVCRLYNKRYKTKR
;
A
#
# COMPACT_ATOMS: atom_id res chain seq x y z
N MET A 1 19.29 32.97 -20.69
CA MET A 1 18.06 32.15 -20.67
C MET A 1 18.28 31.05 -19.64
N LEU A 2 17.71 31.18 -18.43
CA LEU A 2 17.73 30.08 -17.44
C LEU A 2 16.56 29.15 -17.75
N PHE A 3 16.86 27.93 -18.17
CA PHE A 3 15.87 26.87 -18.31
C PHE A 3 15.66 26.23 -16.93
N SER A 4 14.52 26.53 -16.29
CA SER A 4 14.07 25.74 -15.13
C SER A 4 13.52 24.42 -15.64
N LEU A 5 14.19 23.33 -15.30
CA LEU A 5 13.67 21.98 -15.51
C LEU A 5 12.62 21.73 -14.40
N PRO A 6 11.38 21.33 -14.74
CA PRO A 6 10.41 20.97 -13.72
C PRO A 6 10.90 19.77 -12.93
N ASP A 7 10.83 19.85 -11.60
CA ASP A 7 11.12 18.72 -10.72
C ASP A 7 10.18 17.55 -11.05
N PRO A 8 10.68 16.31 -11.10
CA PRO A 8 9.83 15.15 -11.28
C PRO A 8 8.85 15.10 -10.11
N ALA A 9 7.59 15.47 -10.37
CA ALA A 9 6.52 15.28 -9.41
C ALA A 9 6.40 13.77 -9.18
N TYR A 10 6.87 13.28 -8.04
CA TYR A 10 6.60 11.93 -7.56
C TYR A 10 5.10 11.85 -7.31
N ALA A 11 4.34 11.51 -8.36
CA ALA A 11 2.92 11.26 -8.25
C ALA A 11 2.76 9.97 -7.44
N ALA A 12 2.55 10.12 -6.13
CA ALA A 12 2.13 9.02 -5.30
C ALA A 12 0.93 8.35 -5.98
N SER A 13 1.03 7.03 -6.22
CA SER A 13 -0.07 6.29 -6.84
C SER A 13 -1.24 6.23 -5.86
N CYS A 14 -2.21 7.12 -6.08
CA CYS A 14 -3.39 7.25 -5.24
C CYS A 14 -4.60 6.56 -5.88
N ARG A 15 -5.45 5.96 -5.04
CA ARG A 15 -6.75 5.42 -5.44
C ARG A 15 -7.81 5.79 -4.41
N ASN A 16 -8.99 6.19 -4.90
CA ASN A 16 -10.17 6.40 -4.07
C ASN A 16 -10.92 5.07 -3.95
N ILE A 17 -11.05 4.54 -2.73
CA ILE A 17 -11.78 3.29 -2.46
C ILE A 17 -12.65 3.44 -1.21
N LYS A 18 -13.92 3.04 -1.31
CA LYS A 18 -14.95 3.19 -0.24
C LYS A 18 -14.97 4.61 0.37
N GLY A 19 -14.78 5.63 -0.46
CA GLY A 19 -14.76 7.04 -0.03
C GLY A 19 -13.44 7.50 0.61
N ARG A 20 -12.44 6.63 0.74
CA ARG A 20 -11.12 6.97 1.29
C ARG A 20 -10.06 7.04 0.20
N ARG A 21 -9.20 8.05 0.25
CA ARG A 21 -8.07 8.24 -0.68
C ARG A 21 -6.82 7.56 -0.11
N ILE A 22 -6.42 6.44 -0.70
CA ILE A 22 -5.22 5.69 -0.30
C ILE A 22 -4.11 5.98 -1.30
N CYS A 23 -2.96 6.45 -0.82
CA CYS A 23 -1.78 6.73 -1.63
C CYS A 23 -0.59 5.89 -1.16
N GLU A 24 0.18 5.35 -2.09
CA GLU A 24 1.46 4.74 -1.80
C GLU A 24 2.47 5.80 -1.33
N ALA A 25 3.08 5.60 -0.16
CA ALA A 25 4.19 6.43 0.31
C ALA A 25 5.54 5.71 0.22
N SER A 26 5.58 4.41 0.50
CA SER A 26 6.75 3.56 0.20
C SER A 26 6.39 2.08 0.16
N LEU A 27 7.13 1.33 -0.65
CA LEU A 27 6.96 -0.12 -0.80
C LEU A 27 8.31 -0.81 -0.85
N ASN A 28 8.50 -1.79 0.02
CA ASN A 28 9.64 -2.71 -0.03
C ASN A 28 9.14 -4.14 0.03
N ARG A 29 9.39 -4.89 -1.04
CA ARG A 29 9.16 -6.34 -1.05
C ARG A 29 10.20 -7.02 -0.17
N THR A 30 9.80 -7.96 0.66
CA THR A 30 10.79 -8.71 1.45
C THR A 30 11.54 -9.71 0.56
N ALA A 31 12.85 -9.88 0.79
CA ALA A 31 13.65 -10.86 0.06
C ALA A 31 13.34 -12.30 0.48
N LYS A 32 12.90 -12.50 1.73
CA LYS A 32 12.60 -13.82 2.30
C LYS A 32 11.27 -14.37 1.79
N ASN A 33 10.23 -13.53 1.73
CA ASN A 33 8.87 -13.91 1.34
C ASN A 33 8.35 -12.98 0.26
N TYR A 34 8.28 -13.49 -0.97
CA TYR A 34 7.94 -12.67 -2.15
C TYR A 34 6.50 -12.15 -2.15
N TRP A 35 5.63 -12.69 -1.28
CA TRP A 35 4.23 -12.31 -1.09
C TRP A 35 4.04 -11.32 0.08
N GLU A 36 5.10 -11.00 0.82
CA GLU A 36 5.10 -10.01 1.88
C GLU A 36 5.62 -8.66 1.38
N TYR A 37 4.87 -7.62 1.71
CA TYR A 37 5.19 -6.25 1.35
C TYR A 37 5.25 -5.41 2.61
N ARG A 38 6.37 -4.73 2.82
CA ARG A 38 6.49 -3.68 3.84
C ARG A 38 6.10 -2.36 3.19
N ALA A 39 4.98 -1.79 3.59
CA ALA A 39 4.45 -0.60 2.97
C ALA A 39 4.15 0.50 4.00
N ILE A 40 4.34 1.73 3.55
CA ILE A 40 3.79 2.92 4.19
C ILE A 40 2.75 3.45 3.22
N VAL A 41 1.53 3.65 3.72
CA VAL A 41 0.45 4.25 2.95
C VAL A 41 -0.01 5.53 3.61
N THR A 42 -0.62 6.39 2.82
CA THR A 42 -1.31 7.58 3.30
C THR A 42 -2.80 7.37 3.06
N ILE A 43 -3.61 7.48 4.10
CA ILE A 43 -5.07 7.35 4.02
C ILE A 43 -5.67 8.72 4.31
N ASP A 44 -6.40 9.27 3.34
CA ASP A 44 -7.01 10.62 3.42
C ASP A 44 -6.00 11.72 3.77
N GLY A 45 -4.75 11.57 3.33
CA GLY A 45 -3.66 12.50 3.65
C GLY A 45 -2.89 12.17 4.94
N ALA A 46 -3.39 11.25 5.78
CA ALA A 46 -2.72 10.81 7.00
C ALA A 46 -1.76 9.63 6.74
N ARG A 47 -0.46 9.85 6.93
CA ARG A 47 0.58 8.83 6.80
C ARG A 47 0.44 7.78 7.89
N GLN A 48 0.29 6.52 7.49
CA GLN A 48 0.17 5.38 8.40
C GLN A 48 1.55 4.88 8.85
N PRO A 49 1.63 4.17 9.98
CA PRO A 49 2.84 3.44 10.36
C PRO A 49 3.25 2.45 9.27
N ARG A 50 4.53 2.04 9.30
CA ARG A 50 5.01 0.99 8.39
C ARG A 50 4.44 -0.35 8.84
N GLU A 51 3.67 -0.99 7.98
CA GLU A 51 3.04 -2.29 8.23
C GLU A 51 3.57 -3.34 7.25
N THR A 52 3.45 -4.61 7.64
CA THR A 52 3.76 -5.74 6.75
C THR A 52 2.46 -6.36 6.27
N TYR A 53 2.25 -6.39 4.96
CA TYR A 53 1.07 -6.97 4.33
C TYR A 53 1.42 -8.32 3.73
N ASN A 54 0.80 -9.39 4.24
CA ASN A 54 0.84 -10.70 3.61
C ASN A 54 -0.36 -10.82 2.65
N CYS A 55 -0.08 -10.59 1.38
CA CYS A 55 -1.12 -10.62 0.36
C CYS A 55 -1.58 -12.04 0.03
N ARG A 56 -0.77 -13.08 0.30
CA ARG A 56 -1.16 -14.47 0.02
C ARG A 56 -2.22 -14.94 1.02
N ASP A 57 -1.94 -14.74 2.30
CA ASP A 57 -2.73 -15.28 3.41
C ASP A 57 -3.74 -14.26 3.96
N ARG A 58 -3.78 -13.05 3.38
CA ARG A 58 -4.79 -12.02 3.63
C ARG A 58 -4.80 -11.48 5.05
N PHE A 59 -3.63 -11.13 5.57
CA PHE A 59 -3.49 -10.44 6.85
C PHE A 59 -2.41 -9.36 6.79
N ARG A 60 -2.48 -8.40 7.70
CA ARG A 60 -1.42 -7.42 7.94
C ARG A 60 -0.89 -7.54 9.35
N ILE A 61 0.36 -7.18 9.51
CA ILE A 61 1.04 -7.06 10.79
C ILE A 61 1.28 -5.58 11.01
N GLN A 62 0.67 -5.06 12.07
CA GLN A 62 0.84 -3.68 12.50
C GLN A 62 2.26 -3.45 13.06
N ALA A 63 2.61 -2.18 13.28
CA ALA A 63 3.94 -1.83 13.78
C ALA A 63 4.26 -2.40 15.18
N ASP A 64 3.23 -2.68 15.98
CA ASP A 64 3.30 -3.30 17.30
C ASP A 64 3.37 -4.84 17.26
N GLY A 65 3.31 -5.44 16.07
CA GLY A 65 3.30 -6.89 15.88
C GLY A 65 1.91 -7.52 15.88
N THR A 66 0.85 -6.73 16.08
CA THR A 66 -0.53 -7.23 16.06
C THR A 66 -0.90 -7.72 14.66
N VAL A 67 -1.41 -8.96 14.58
CA VAL A 67 -1.87 -9.57 13.33
C VAL A 67 -3.35 -9.28 13.15
N ILE A 68 -3.68 -8.58 12.06
CA ILE A 68 -5.06 -8.23 11.71
C ILE A 68 -5.42 -8.90 10.37
N PRO A 69 -6.43 -9.79 10.34
CA PRO A 69 -6.93 -10.35 9.09
C PRO A 69 -7.58 -9.26 8.22
N PHE A 70 -7.58 -9.45 6.91
CA PHE A 70 -8.20 -8.50 6.00
C PHE A 70 -9.72 -8.56 6.12
N GLU A 71 -10.33 -7.44 6.51
CA GLU A 71 -11.78 -7.29 6.61
C GLU A 71 -12.37 -6.47 5.45
N ASP A 72 -13.70 -6.55 5.29
CA ASP A 72 -14.40 -5.85 4.23
C ASP A 72 -14.40 -4.34 4.43
N GLY A 73 -13.56 -3.64 3.66
CA GLY A 73 -13.39 -2.19 3.75
C GLY A 73 -12.12 -1.75 4.46
N ASP A 74 -11.34 -2.72 4.92
CA ASP A 74 -9.96 -2.49 5.29
C ASP A 74 -9.13 -2.10 4.03
N PRO A 75 -8.15 -1.18 4.15
CA PRO A 75 -7.28 -0.78 3.05
C PRO A 75 -6.36 -1.92 2.53
N SER A 76 -6.16 -2.99 3.28
CA SER A 76 -5.11 -3.99 3.03
C SER A 76 -5.30 -4.84 1.75
N PRO A 77 -6.51 -5.33 1.39
CA PRO A 77 -6.73 -5.94 0.08
C PRO A 77 -6.43 -4.99 -1.09
N LEU A 78 -6.46 -3.68 -0.85
CA LEU A 78 -6.26 -2.66 -1.87
C LEU A 78 -4.78 -2.31 -2.01
N VAL A 79 -4.09 -2.20 -0.88
CA VAL A 79 -2.63 -2.25 -0.80
C VAL A 79 -2.10 -3.42 -1.63
N CYS A 80 -2.59 -4.64 -1.41
CA CYS A 80 -2.18 -5.80 -2.20
C CYS A 80 -2.46 -5.67 -3.71
N ARG A 81 -3.51 -4.95 -4.12
CA ARG A 81 -3.80 -4.68 -5.54
C ARG A 81 -2.91 -3.60 -6.16
N LEU A 82 -2.53 -2.59 -5.39
CA LEU A 82 -1.53 -1.59 -5.79
C LEU A 82 -0.19 -2.28 -6.08
N TYR A 83 0.16 -3.25 -5.25
CA TYR A 83 1.51 -3.83 -5.22
C TYR A 83 1.66 -5.19 -5.92
N ASN A 84 0.55 -5.87 -6.20
CA ASN A 84 0.53 -7.11 -6.96
C ASN A 84 -0.70 -7.17 -7.88
N LYS A 85 -0.49 -6.94 -9.19
CA LYS A 85 -1.55 -7.03 -10.21
C LYS A 85 -2.22 -8.42 -10.27
N ARG A 86 -1.59 -9.48 -9.75
CA ARG A 86 -2.19 -10.83 -9.68
C ARG A 86 -3.19 -10.98 -8.53
N TYR A 87 -3.24 -10.03 -7.60
CA TYR A 87 -4.25 -9.96 -6.54
C TYR A 87 -5.60 -9.41 -7.06
N LYS A 88 -5.97 -9.78 -8.29
CA LYS A 88 -7.31 -9.55 -8.82
C LYS A 88 -8.22 -10.54 -8.09
N THR A 89 -9.20 -10.02 -7.35
CA THR A 89 -10.44 -10.73 -7.03
C THR A 89 -10.83 -11.56 -8.25
N LYS A 90 -10.84 -12.91 -8.12
CA LYS A 90 -11.63 -13.73 -9.03
C LYS A 90 -13.05 -13.18 -8.94
N ARG A 91 -13.50 -12.58 -10.04
CA ARG A 91 -14.90 -12.21 -10.23
C ARG A 91 -15.75 -13.46 -10.16
#